data_AF-A0A9D7TX14-F1
#
_entry.id   AF-A0A9D7TX14-F1
#
_cell.length_a   1.000
_cell.length_b   1.000
_cell.length_c   1.000
_cell.angle_alpha   90.00
_cell.angle_beta   90.00
_cell.angle_gamma   90.00
#
_symmetry.space_group_name_H-M   'P 1'
#
loop_
_entity.id
_entity.type
_entity.pdbx_description
1 polymer ?
#
loop_
_entity_poly.entity_id
_entity_poly.type
_entity_poly.pdbx_seq_one_letter_code
_entity_poly.pdbx_strand_id
1 'polypeptide(L)'
;MANRIANDVTKENSMQQLSPLAKVGCLRAIGNAVVMTKNYHPNMIILLVRFQQILNITEENKYDDWNLFLETLNKVTEKERNFLLDLFTVSAAFDGKLSDLEEANLKSAYGKDYNLYHPRLLQLTECLKEGKLNEALSLCKLDFVVG
;
A
#
# COMPACT_ATOMS: atom_id res chain seq x y z
N MET A 1 5.13 -11.10 -7.41
CA MET A 1 3.90 -10.78 -6.64
C MET A 1 3.29 -9.45 -7.07
N ALA A 2 4.06 -8.36 -7.06
CA ALA A 2 3.62 -7.02 -7.46
C ALA A 2 2.90 -6.96 -8.83
N ASN A 3 3.41 -7.67 -9.85
CA ASN A 3 2.76 -7.74 -11.16
C ASN A 3 1.34 -8.32 -11.11
N ARG A 4 1.08 -9.29 -10.23
CA ARG A 4 -0.24 -9.90 -10.10
C ARG A 4 -1.23 -8.92 -9.47
N ILE A 5 -0.83 -8.25 -8.39
CA ILE A 5 -1.62 -7.19 -7.74
C ILE A 5 -1.97 -6.08 -8.73
N ALA A 6 -0.98 -5.57 -9.47
CA ALA A 6 -1.21 -4.53 -10.47
C ALA A 6 -2.18 -4.98 -11.58
N ASN A 7 -2.12 -6.25 -11.98
CA ASN A 7 -3.05 -6.81 -12.98
C ASN A 7 -4.47 -6.96 -12.43
N ASP A 8 -4.62 -7.42 -11.18
CA ASP A 8 -5.92 -7.64 -10.54
C ASP A 8 -6.65 -6.29 -10.37
N VAL A 9 -5.95 -5.27 -9.88
CA VAL A 9 -6.44 -3.88 -9.79
C VAL A 9 -6.89 -3.31 -11.14
N THR A 10 -6.21 -3.69 -12.23
CA THR A 10 -6.55 -3.24 -13.58
C THR A 10 -7.80 -3.96 -14.10
N LYS A 11 -7.89 -5.28 -13.87
CA LYS A 11 -9.03 -6.11 -14.30
C LYS A 11 -10.34 -5.75 -13.61
N GLU A 12 -10.25 -5.37 -12.34
CA GLU A 12 -11.43 -5.04 -11.52
C GLU A 12 -11.95 -3.61 -11.73
N ASN A 13 -11.35 -2.83 -12.66
CA ASN A 13 -11.63 -1.40 -12.88
C ASN A 13 -11.54 -0.55 -11.60
N SER A 14 -10.86 -1.03 -10.56
CA SER A 14 -10.71 -0.34 -9.27
C SER A 14 -10.10 1.06 -9.44
N MET A 15 -9.21 1.22 -10.41
CA MET A 15 -8.56 2.50 -10.72
C MET A 15 -9.51 3.57 -11.30
N GLN A 16 -10.64 3.18 -11.88
CA GLN A 16 -11.65 4.13 -12.37
C GLN A 16 -12.51 4.69 -11.24
N GLN A 17 -12.58 3.98 -10.11
CA GLN A 17 -13.35 4.40 -8.93
C GLN A 17 -12.59 5.41 -8.05
N LEU A 18 -11.28 5.57 -8.27
CA LEU A 18 -10.45 6.48 -7.51
C LEU A 18 -10.51 7.91 -8.05
N SER A 19 -10.70 8.87 -7.13
CA SER A 19 -10.51 10.28 -7.41
C SER A 19 -9.05 10.60 -7.77
N PRO A 20 -8.76 11.74 -8.43
CA PRO A 20 -7.39 12.16 -8.70
C PRO A 20 -6.50 12.20 -7.44
N LEU A 21 -7.07 12.63 -6.31
CA LEU A 21 -6.36 12.69 -5.03
C LEU A 21 -6.00 11.27 -4.53
N ALA A 22 -6.93 10.32 -4.61
CA ALA A 22 -6.67 8.93 -4.21
C ALA A 22 -5.67 8.23 -5.14
N LYS A 23 -5.65 8.57 -6.43
CA LYS A 23 -4.62 8.06 -7.37
C LYS A 23 -3.21 8.51 -6.96
N VAL A 24 -3.03 9.79 -6.64
CA VAL A 24 -1.75 10.27 -6.07
C VAL A 24 -1.47 9.60 -4.72
N GLY A 25 -2.51 9.40 -3.91
CA GLY A 25 -2.45 8.65 -2.65
C GLY A 25 -1.89 7.23 -2.82
N CYS A 26 -2.18 6.55 -3.93
CA CYS A 26 -1.64 5.21 -4.19
C CYS A 26 -0.12 5.24 -4.32
N LEU A 27 0.42 6.22 -5.05
CA LEU A 27 1.86 6.39 -5.21
C LEU A 27 2.52 6.78 -3.88
N ARG A 28 1.84 7.62 -3.08
CA ARG A 28 2.31 7.97 -1.72
C ARG A 28 2.31 6.77 -0.77
N ALA A 29 1.32 5.89 -0.84
CA ALA A 29 1.27 4.67 -0.05
C ALA A 29 2.48 3.79 -0.33
N ILE A 30 2.79 3.55 -1.61
CA ILE A 30 3.94 2.73 -2.01
C ILE A 30 5.26 3.44 -1.69
N GLY A 31 5.38 4.73 -2.01
CA GLY A 31 6.59 5.52 -1.81
C GLY A 31 6.99 5.64 -0.34
N ASN A 32 6.04 5.93 0.54
CA ASN A 32 6.30 5.96 1.98
C ASN A 32 6.67 4.57 2.50
N ALA A 33 6.03 3.50 2.04
CA ALA A 33 6.43 2.14 2.42
C ALA A 33 7.90 1.85 2.05
N VAL A 34 8.35 2.23 0.85
CA VAL A 34 9.76 2.06 0.42
C VAL A 34 10.74 2.80 1.33
N VAL A 35 10.43 4.06 1.69
CA VAL A 35 11.32 4.87 2.53
C VAL A 35 11.36 4.35 3.96
N MET A 36 10.21 3.93 4.50
CA MET A 36 10.11 3.44 5.87
C MET A 36 10.85 2.12 6.08
N THR A 37 10.83 1.22 5.10
CA THR A 37 11.58 -0.04 5.20
C THR A 37 13.08 0.12 4.96
N LYS A 38 13.54 1.31 4.55
CA LYS A 38 14.95 1.62 4.24
C LYS A 38 15.60 0.60 3.29
N ASN A 39 14.77 -0.11 2.52
CA ASN A 39 15.19 -1.18 1.65
C ASN A 39 14.37 -1.15 0.36
N TYR A 40 15.08 -1.24 -0.76
CA TYR A 40 14.50 -1.14 -2.10
C TYR A 40 14.14 -2.54 -2.60
N HIS A 41 13.26 -3.24 -1.88
CA HIS A 41 12.85 -4.58 -2.28
C HIS A 41 12.27 -4.55 -3.71
N PRO A 42 12.72 -5.44 -4.64
CA PRO A 42 12.31 -5.35 -6.04
C PRO A 42 10.79 -5.31 -6.28
N ASN A 43 10.01 -6.04 -5.46
CA ASN A 43 8.54 -5.99 -5.55
C ASN A 43 7.98 -4.59 -5.27
N MET A 44 8.55 -3.80 -4.36
CA MET A 44 8.06 -2.45 -4.07
C MET A 44 8.32 -1.50 -5.24
N ILE A 45 9.51 -1.57 -5.84
CA ILE A 45 9.88 -0.74 -7.01
C ILE A 45 9.02 -1.10 -8.21
N ILE A 46 8.83 -2.41 -8.46
CA ILE A 46 7.91 -2.88 -9.50
C ILE A 46 6.50 -2.37 -9.23
N LEU A 47 6.00 -2.44 -7.98
CA LEU A 47 4.65 -1.97 -7.65
C LEU A 47 4.51 -0.47 -7.92
N LEU A 48 5.49 0.34 -7.51
CA LEU A 48 5.49 1.79 -7.73
C LEU A 48 5.44 2.12 -9.22
N VAL A 49 6.35 1.53 -10.02
CA VAL A 49 6.41 1.77 -11.48
C VAL A 49 5.13 1.33 -12.16
N ARG A 50 4.56 0.19 -11.77
CA ARG A 50 3.31 -0.32 -12.34
C ARG A 50 2.13 0.59 -12.02
N PHE A 51 1.98 1.04 -10.78
CA PHE A 51 0.92 1.98 -10.41
C PHE A 51 1.10 3.33 -11.11
N GLN A 52 2.33 3.82 -11.25
CA GLN A 52 2.59 5.05 -12.00
C GLN A 52 2.12 4.94 -13.46
N GLN A 53 2.43 3.82 -14.12
CA GLN A 53 2.00 3.53 -15.49
C GLN A 53 0.47 3.40 -15.60
N ILE A 54 -0.16 2.65 -14.69
CA ILE A 54 -1.61 2.42 -14.69
C ILE A 54 -2.38 3.73 -14.46
N LEU A 55 -1.87 4.59 -13.59
CA LEU A 55 -2.52 5.85 -13.22
C LEU A 55 -2.19 7.00 -14.18
N ASN A 56 -1.23 6.80 -15.09
CA ASN A 56 -0.72 7.80 -16.02
C ASN A 56 -0.28 9.10 -15.33
N ILE A 57 0.40 8.97 -14.18
CA ILE A 57 0.93 10.11 -13.42
C ILE A 57 2.42 10.29 -13.77
N THR A 58 2.72 11.37 -14.47
CA THR A 58 4.09 11.70 -14.92
C THR A 58 4.74 12.82 -14.13
N GLU A 59 3.96 13.54 -13.31
CA GLU A 59 4.43 14.67 -12.54
C GLU A 59 5.25 14.25 -11.33
N GLU A 60 6.27 15.05 -11.01
CA GLU A 60 7.01 14.90 -9.77
C GLU A 60 6.09 15.24 -8.60
N ASN A 61 5.77 14.21 -7.82
CA ASN A 61 4.95 14.31 -6.63
C ASN A 61 5.78 13.69 -5.53
N LYS A 62 5.98 14.40 -4.42
CA LYS A 62 6.75 13.93 -3.26
C LYS A 62 6.11 12.66 -2.68
N TYR A 63 6.42 11.51 -3.27
CA TYR A 63 5.75 10.23 -3.01
C TYR A 63 6.15 9.66 -1.66
N ASP A 64 7.24 10.14 -1.10
CA ASP A 64 7.80 9.85 0.22
C ASP A 64 7.39 10.86 1.30
N ASP A 65 6.52 11.83 0.99
CA ASP A 65 6.05 12.78 1.99
C ASP A 65 4.94 12.16 2.84
N TRP A 66 5.32 11.76 4.05
CA TRP A 66 4.44 11.12 5.03
C TRP A 66 3.25 12.01 5.43
N ASN A 67 3.50 13.30 5.62
CA ASN A 67 2.44 14.23 6.04
C ASN A 67 1.41 14.40 4.92
N LEU A 68 1.85 14.49 3.67
CA LEU A 68 0.94 14.52 2.52
C LEU A 68 0.16 13.21 2.37
N PHE A 69 0.74 12.07 2.74
CA PHE A 69 0.01 10.80 2.76
C PHE A 69 -1.10 10.81 3.83
N LEU A 70 -0.80 11.18 5.07
CA LEU A 70 -1.79 11.30 6.14
C LEU A 70 -2.89 12.32 5.79
N GLU A 71 -2.52 13.45 5.21
CA GLU A 71 -3.48 14.46 4.77
C GLU A 71 -4.38 13.94 3.65
N THR A 72 -3.85 13.09 2.76
CA THR A 72 -4.62 12.41 1.71
C THR A 72 -5.65 11.46 2.34
N LEU A 73 -5.24 10.61 3.29
CA LEU A 73 -6.13 9.67 3.99
C LEU A 73 -7.32 10.38 4.67
N ASN A 74 -7.11 11.59 5.17
CA ASN A 74 -8.15 12.39 5.83
C ASN A 74 -9.11 13.09 4.85
N LYS A 75 -8.71 13.29 3.59
CA LYS A 75 -9.50 14.03 2.58
C LYS A 75 -10.30 13.12 1.64
N VAL A 76 -9.82 11.90 1.41
CA VAL A 76 -10.50 10.94 0.52
C VAL A 76 -11.72 10.30 1.20
N THR A 77 -12.58 9.69 0.40
CA THR A 77 -13.73 8.93 0.93
C THR A 77 -13.28 7.72 1.75
N GLU A 78 -14.15 7.17 2.58
CA GLU A 78 -13.83 5.96 3.37
C GLU A 78 -13.41 4.77 2.51
N LYS A 79 -14.09 4.54 1.38
CA LYS A 79 -13.74 3.47 0.43
C LYS A 79 -12.33 3.67 -0.14
N GLU A 80 -12.02 4.88 -0.58
CA GLU A 80 -10.68 5.20 -1.09
C GLU A 80 -9.62 5.10 0.01
N ARG A 81 -9.92 5.56 1.22
CA ARG A 81 -9.02 5.42 2.37
C ARG A 81 -8.71 3.94 2.63
N ASN A 82 -9.72 3.08 2.66
CA ASN A 82 -9.51 1.63 2.85
C ASN A 82 -8.62 1.05 1.76
N PHE A 83 -8.88 1.40 0.49
CA PHE A 83 -8.03 0.98 -0.62
C PHE A 83 -6.56 1.45 -0.47
N LEU A 84 -6.36 2.70 -0.04
CA LEU A 84 -5.02 3.24 0.21
C LEU A 84 -4.31 2.53 1.36
N LEU A 85 -5.04 2.18 2.43
CA LEU A 85 -4.50 1.44 3.56
C LEU A 85 -4.20 -0.01 3.20
N ASP A 86 -5.02 -0.66 2.36
CA ASP A 86 -4.72 -1.98 1.80
C ASP A 86 -3.40 -1.94 1.03
N LEU A 87 -3.26 -0.97 0.13
CA LEU A 87 -2.08 -0.82 -0.71
C LEU A 87 -0.83 -0.51 0.12
N PHE A 88 -0.94 0.37 1.12
CA PHE A 88 0.14 0.66 2.05
C PHE A 88 0.58 -0.59 2.81
N THR A 89 -0.38 -1.35 3.36
CA THR A 89 -0.14 -2.59 4.11
C THR A 89 0.58 -3.63 3.26
N VAL A 90 0.10 -3.86 2.04
CA VAL A 90 0.72 -4.81 1.10
C VAL A 90 2.13 -4.35 0.71
N SER A 91 2.31 -3.05 0.47
CA SER A 91 3.61 -2.48 0.11
C SER A 91 4.60 -2.64 1.24
N ALA A 92 4.22 -2.25 2.47
CA ALA A 92 5.06 -2.32 3.66
C ALA A 92 5.50 -3.77 3.99
N ALA A 93 4.64 -4.75 3.72
CA ALA A 93 4.96 -6.15 4.01
C ALA A 93 6.07 -6.72 3.10
N PHE A 94 6.25 -6.19 1.88
CA PHE A 94 7.19 -6.75 0.90
C PHE A 94 8.65 -6.77 1.33
N ASP A 95 9.04 -5.93 2.27
CA ASP A 95 10.40 -5.96 2.77
C ASP A 95 10.65 -7.10 3.78
N GLY A 96 9.60 -7.73 4.28
CA GLY A 96 9.72 -8.78 5.30
C GLY A 96 10.18 -8.26 6.67
N LYS A 97 10.53 -6.97 6.81
CA LYS A 97 11.06 -6.38 8.04
C LYS A 97 10.14 -5.29 8.59
N LEU A 98 9.18 -5.71 9.40
CA LEU A 98 8.34 -4.76 10.13
C LEU A 98 9.13 -3.94 11.17
N SER A 99 10.28 -4.44 11.63
CA SER A 99 11.13 -3.76 12.63
C SER A 99 11.57 -2.35 12.23
N ASP A 100 11.61 -2.09 10.92
CA ASP A 100 12.06 -0.82 10.37
C ASP A 100 10.89 0.17 10.22
N LEU A 101 9.64 -0.32 10.25
CA LEU A 101 8.45 0.51 10.38
C LEU A 101 8.21 0.89 11.84
N GLU A 102 8.20 2.20 12.11
CA GLU A 102 7.86 2.71 13.43
C GLU A 102 6.38 2.45 13.75
N GLU A 103 6.11 1.88 14.91
CA GLU A 103 4.74 1.62 15.40
C GLU A 103 3.89 2.90 15.42
N ALA A 104 4.50 4.05 15.69
CA ALA A 104 3.84 5.36 15.64
C ALA A 104 3.35 5.74 14.23
N ASN A 105 4.10 5.36 13.19
CA ASN A 105 3.70 5.60 11.80
C ASN A 105 2.56 4.67 11.40
N LEU A 106 2.63 3.40 11.79
CA LEU A 106 1.50 2.46 11.58
C LEU A 106 0.23 2.95 12.27
N LYS A 107 0.34 3.42 13.52
CA LYS A 107 -0.81 3.98 14.27
C LYS A 107 -1.36 5.24 13.63
N SER A 108 -0.51 6.13 13.11
CA SER A 108 -0.97 7.36 12.48
C SER A 108 -1.64 7.12 11.11
N ALA A 109 -1.16 6.17 10.31
CA ALA A 109 -1.81 5.82 9.05
C ALA A 109 -3.12 5.04 9.27
N TYR A 110 -3.10 3.98 10.09
CA TYR A 110 -4.28 3.14 10.28
C TYR A 110 -5.34 3.78 11.19
N GLY A 111 -4.92 4.65 12.13
CA GLY A 111 -5.81 5.33 13.06
C GLY A 111 -6.70 4.35 13.82
N LYS A 112 -8.02 4.53 13.72
CA LYS A 112 -9.03 3.68 14.37
C LYS A 112 -9.01 2.22 13.88
N ASP A 113 -8.52 1.98 12.66
CA ASP A 113 -8.55 0.67 12.01
C ASP A 113 -7.23 -0.12 12.22
N TYR A 114 -6.35 0.36 13.12
CA TYR A 114 -5.08 -0.27 13.46
C TYR A 114 -5.21 -1.76 13.80
N ASN A 115 -6.23 -2.13 14.58
CA ASN A 115 -6.45 -3.51 14.99
C ASN A 115 -6.92 -4.45 13.87
N LEU A 116 -7.28 -3.90 12.70
CA LEU A 116 -7.64 -4.67 11.51
C LEU A 116 -6.45 -4.81 10.57
N TYR A 117 -5.75 -3.70 10.29
CA TYR A 117 -4.63 -3.69 9.36
C TYR A 117 -3.32 -4.25 9.94
N HIS A 118 -3.03 -4.00 11.22
CA HIS A 118 -1.77 -4.43 11.83
C HIS A 118 -1.62 -5.96 11.88
N PRO A 119 -2.64 -6.77 12.27
CA PRO A 119 -2.55 -8.22 12.19
C PRO A 119 -2.34 -8.73 10.76
N ARG A 120 -3.02 -8.12 9.79
CA ARG A 120 -2.87 -8.46 8.37
C ARG A 120 -1.45 -8.19 7.87
N LEU A 121 -0.87 -7.05 8.26
CA LEU A 121 0.53 -6.71 7.96
C LEU A 121 1.49 -7.77 8.54
N LEU A 122 1.35 -8.11 9.82
CA LEU A 122 2.17 -9.13 10.49
C LEU A 122 2.09 -10.49 9.78
N GLN A 123 0.88 -10.95 9.47
CA GLN A 123 0.66 -12.23 8.78
C GLN A 123 1.29 -12.23 7.39
N LEU A 124 1.11 -11.15 6.63
CA LEU A 124 1.68 -11.03 5.28
C LEU A 124 3.21 -11.02 5.33
N THR A 125 3.79 -10.25 6.26
CA THR A 125 5.24 -10.21 6.49
C THR A 125 5.80 -11.60 6.83
N GLU A 126 5.12 -12.38 7.66
CA GLU A 126 5.55 -13.72 8.03
C GLU A 126 5.46 -14.70 6.86
N CYS A 127 4.34 -14.69 6.11
CA CYS A 127 4.20 -15.52 4.92
C CYS A 127 5.31 -15.25 3.89
N LEU A 128 5.72 -13.99 3.74
CA LEU A 128 6.80 -13.60 2.83
C LEU A 128 8.17 -14.07 3.31
N LYS A 129 8.45 -13.99 4.62
CA LYS A 129 9.67 -14.53 5.24
C LYS A 129 9.79 -16.05 5.06
N GLU A 130 8.68 -16.76 5.23
CA GLU A 130 8.63 -18.22 5.13
C GLU A 130 8.50 -18.72 3.68
N GLY A 131 8.40 -17.83 2.70
CA GLY A 131 8.23 -18.21 1.29
C GLY A 131 6.85 -18.77 0.93
N LYS A 132 5.83 -18.57 1.78
CA LYS A 132 4.44 -19.01 1.58
C LYS A 132 3.69 -18.07 0.63
N LEU A 133 4.11 -18.06 -0.64
CA LEU A 133 3.66 -17.07 -1.62
C LEU A 133 2.16 -17.12 -1.94
N ASN A 134 1.53 -18.30 -1.88
CA ASN A 134 0.09 -18.45 -2.14
C ASN A 134 -0.76 -17.86 -1.00
N GLU A 135 -0.37 -18.11 0.24
CA GLU A 135 -1.01 -17.53 1.43
C GLU A 135 -0.81 -16.02 1.45
N ALA A 136 0.42 -15.55 1.20
CA ALA A 136 0.71 -14.14 1.05
C ALA A 136 -0.17 -13.48 -0.03
N LEU A 137 -0.37 -14.14 -1.19
CA LEU A 137 -1.20 -13.62 -2.26
C LEU A 137 -2.67 -13.46 -1.84
N SER A 138 -3.20 -14.37 -1.03
CA SER A 138 -4.57 -14.27 -0.51
C SER A 138 -4.77 -13.06 0.41
N LEU A 139 -3.72 -12.63 1.09
CA LEU A 139 -3.69 -11.46 1.97
C LEU A 139 -3.43 -10.15 1.22
N CYS A 140 -3.09 -10.18 -0.07
CA CYS A 140 -2.81 -8.99 -0.87
C CYS A 140 -4.04 -8.34 -1.54
N LYS A 141 -5.24 -8.66 -1.06
CA LYS A 141 -6.49 -8.13 -1.61
C LYS A 141 -6.59 -6.60 -1.44
N LEU A 142 -7.07 -5.91 -2.47
CA LEU A 142 -7.28 -4.46 -2.45
C LEU A 142 -8.74 -4.20 -2.83
N ASP A 143 -9.66 -4.11 -1.86
CA ASP A 143 -11.10 -4.26 -2.14
C ASP A 143 -12.02 -3.16 -1.60
N PHE A 144 -11.47 -1.98 -1.26
CA PHE A 144 -12.22 -0.83 -0.72
C PHE A 144 -12.96 -1.13 0.61
N VAL A 145 -12.77 -2.33 1.17
CA VAL A 145 -13.28 -2.76 2.46
C VAL A 145 -12.15 -2.62 3.48
N VAL A 146 -12.52 -2.32 4.72
CA VAL A 146 -11.54 -2.17 5.80
C VAL A 146 -10.96 -3.53 6.20
N GLY A 147 -9.64 -3.59 6.40
CA GLY A 147 -8.95 -4.74 7.02
C GLY A 147 -8.51 -5.80 6.03
#